data_AF-P0CH43-F1
#
_entry.id   AF-P0CH43-F1
#
_cell.length_a   1.000
_cell.length_b   1.000
_cell.length_c   1.000
_cell.angle_alpha   90.00
_cell.angle_beta   90.00
_cell.angle_gamma   90.00
#
_symmetry.space_group_name_H-M   'P 1'
#
loop_
_entity.id
_entity.type
_entity.pdbx_description
1 polymer ?
#
loop_
_entity_poly.entity_id
_entity_poly.type
_entity_poly.pdbx_seq_one_letter_code
_entity_poly.pdbx_strand_id
1 'polypeptide(L)' 'DCAKEGEVCSWGKKCCDLDNFYCPMEFIPHCKKYKPYVPVTTNCAKEGEVCGWGSKCCHGLDCPLAFIPYCEKYRGRND' A
#
# COMPACT_ATOMS: atom_id res chain seq x y z
N ASP A 1 -24.77 7.52 15.69
CA ASP A 1 -24.51 8.36 14.51
C ASP A 1 -23.11 8.05 13.97
N CYS A 2 -22.94 7.96 12.66
CA CYS A 2 -21.67 7.61 12.02
C CYS A 2 -21.42 8.52 10.81
N ALA A 3 -20.16 8.69 10.43
CA ALA A 3 -19.75 9.49 9.28
C ALA A 3 -19.83 8.63 7.99
N LYS A 4 -20.57 9.12 7.00
CA LYS A 4 -20.65 8.54 5.65
C LYS A 4 -19.40 8.87 4.84
N GLU A 5 -19.27 8.26 3.67
CA GLU A 5 -18.21 8.60 2.70
C GLU A 5 -18.15 10.11 2.45
N GLY A 6 -16.97 10.70 2.64
CA GLY A 6 -16.74 12.14 2.48
C GLY A 6 -17.11 13.00 3.70
N GLU A 7 -17.73 12.46 4.75
CA GLU A 7 -17.97 13.20 6.00
C GLU A 7 -16.74 13.18 6.91
N VAL A 8 -16.61 14.22 7.74
CA VAL A 8 -15.50 14.34 8.70
C VAL A 8 -15.61 13.25 9.78
N CYS A 9 -14.51 12.55 9.99
CA CYS A 9 -14.36 11.53 11.01
C CYS A 9 -13.38 12.00 12.11
N SER A 10 -13.14 11.17 13.14
CA SER A 10 -12.24 11.45 14.29
C SER A 10 -12.75 12.52 15.28
N TRP A 11 -13.38 13.59 14.81
CA TRP A 11 -13.85 14.73 15.61
C TRP A 11 -15.24 14.49 16.24
N GLY A 12 -15.53 13.25 16.64
CA GLY A 12 -16.79 12.86 17.29
C GLY A 12 -17.62 11.80 16.57
N LYS A 13 -17.26 11.44 15.32
CA LYS A 13 -17.88 10.32 14.59
C LYS A 13 -16.81 9.41 14.00
N LYS A 14 -17.09 8.11 14.03
CA LYS A 14 -16.36 7.09 13.26
C LYS A 14 -17.07 6.86 11.92
N CYS A 15 -16.33 6.37 10.93
CA CYS A 15 -16.93 5.96 9.66
C CYS A 15 -17.96 4.85 9.89
N CYS A 16 -19.04 4.87 9.10
CA CYS A 16 -20.14 3.91 9.26
C CYS A 16 -19.71 2.46 9.02
N ASP A 17 -18.90 2.24 8.00
CA ASP A 17 -18.48 0.91 7.56
C ASP A 17 -16.94 0.86 7.54
N LEU A 18 -16.38 0.20 8.55
CA LEU A 18 -14.92 0.09 8.72
C LEU A 18 -14.29 -0.95 7.81
N ASP A 19 -15.08 -1.77 7.10
CA ASP A 19 -14.57 -2.69 6.08
C ASP A 19 -14.28 -1.95 4.77
N ASN A 20 -15.11 -0.95 4.44
CA ASN A 20 -14.96 -0.17 3.20
C ASN A 20 -14.28 1.18 3.41
N PHE A 21 -14.38 1.79 4.59
CA PHE A 21 -13.93 3.16 4.82
C PHE A 21 -12.93 3.25 5.97
N TYR A 22 -11.91 4.09 5.78
CA TYR A 22 -10.98 4.47 6.82
C TYR A 22 -11.00 5.97 7.08
N CYS A 23 -10.57 6.33 8.29
CA CYS A 23 -10.34 7.71 8.68
C CYS A 23 -8.83 8.00 8.60
N PRO A 24 -8.34 8.71 7.57
CA PRO A 24 -6.91 9.02 7.44
C PRO A 24 -6.44 9.90 8.62
N MET A 25 -5.14 9.88 8.93
CA MET A 25 -4.55 10.78 9.93
C MET A 25 -4.20 12.14 9.30
N GLU A 26 -5.22 12.87 8.86
CA GLU A 26 -5.11 14.24 8.33
C GLU A 26 -5.70 15.26 9.31
N PHE A 27 -5.41 16.56 9.14
CA PHE A 27 -5.91 17.61 10.02
C PHE A 27 -7.45 17.61 10.10
N ILE A 28 -8.11 17.50 8.95
CA ILE A 28 -9.57 17.29 8.84
C ILE A 28 -9.76 15.98 8.08
N PRO A 29 -9.91 14.86 8.79
CA PRO A 29 -9.97 13.56 8.14
C PRO A 29 -11.40 13.29 7.69
N HIS A 30 -11.55 12.84 6.45
CA HIS A 30 -12.83 12.42 5.89
C HIS A 30 -12.86 10.91 5.74
N CYS A 31 -14.02 10.27 5.90
CA CYS A 31 -14.16 8.86 5.60
C CYS A 31 -13.86 8.59 4.12
N LYS A 32 -12.76 7.89 3.86
CA LYS A 32 -12.27 7.55 2.51
C LYS A 32 -12.42 6.07 2.29
N LYS A 33 -12.87 5.68 1.09
CA LYS A 33 -12.96 4.27 0.72
C LYS A 33 -11.54 3.67 0.61
N TYR A 34 -11.34 2.46 1.11
CA TYR A 34 -10.13 1.70 0.84
C TYR A 34 -9.97 1.54 -0.67
N LYS A 35 -8.76 1.82 -1.17
CA LYS A 35 -8.44 1.47 -2.55
C LYS A 35 -8.39 -0.05 -2.65
N PRO A 36 -8.99 -0.67 -3.68
CA PRO A 36 -8.85 -2.09 -3.90
C PRO A 36 -7.37 -2.44 -3.92
N TYR A 37 -6.99 -3.53 -3.27
CA TYR A 37 -5.62 -4.04 -3.34
C TYR A 37 -5.33 -4.37 -4.81
N VAL A 38 -4.52 -3.53 -5.46
CA VAL A 38 -4.03 -3.82 -6.81
C VAL A 38 -2.75 -4.63 -6.63
N PRO A 39 -2.75 -5.92 -6.97
CA PRO A 39 -1.53 -6.71 -6.88
C PRO A 39 -0.46 -6.06 -7.77
N VAL A 40 0.77 -6.13 -7.29
CA VAL A 40 1.96 -5.53 -7.92
C VAL A 40 2.26 -6.12 -9.31
N THR A 41 1.46 -7.07 -9.80
CA THR A 41 1.72 -7.90 -10.97
C THR A 41 1.84 -7.17 -12.31
N THR A 42 1.19 -6.01 -12.50
CA THR A 42 1.12 -5.41 -13.85
C THR A 42 2.27 -4.45 -14.17
N ASN A 43 2.87 -3.81 -13.17
CA ASN A 43 3.95 -2.81 -13.34
C ASN A 43 5.14 -3.08 -12.41
N CYS A 44 5.47 -4.35 -12.20
CA CYS A 44 6.59 -4.72 -11.35
C CYS A 44 7.89 -4.96 -12.12
N ALA A 45 9.00 -4.70 -11.43
CA ALA A 45 10.34 -5.06 -11.89
C ALA A 45 10.55 -6.58 -11.69
N LYS A 46 10.91 -7.27 -12.77
CA LYS A 46 11.25 -8.71 -12.79
C LYS A 46 12.64 -8.95 -12.18
N GLU A 47 12.97 -10.21 -11.91
CA GLU A 47 14.30 -10.60 -11.43
C GLU A 47 15.39 -10.06 -12.37
N GLY A 48 16.36 -9.33 -11.81
CA GLY A 48 17.42 -8.65 -12.56
C GLY A 48 17.05 -7.27 -13.13
N GLU A 49 15.81 -6.77 -12.97
CA GLU A 49 15.45 -5.40 -13.33
C GLU A 49 15.69 -4.43 -12.16
N VAL A 50 15.96 -3.15 -12.48
CA VAL A 50 16.20 -2.11 -11.47
C VAL A 50 14.91 -1.84 -10.69
N CYS A 51 15.04 -1.85 -9.37
CA CYS A 51 13.97 -1.56 -8.43
C CYS A 51 14.27 -0.28 -7.63
N GLY A 52 13.33 0.22 -6.82
CA GLY A 52 13.56 1.37 -5.92
C GLY A 52 13.56 2.75 -6.60
N TRP A 53 13.62 2.81 -7.93
CA TRP A 53 13.56 4.07 -8.70
C TRP A 53 12.17 4.32 -9.31
N GLY A 54 11.65 3.36 -10.09
CA GLY A 54 10.37 3.51 -10.81
C GLY A 54 9.35 2.41 -10.53
N SER A 55 9.82 1.18 -10.34
CA SER A 55 8.97 0.01 -10.12
C SER A 55 9.36 -0.73 -8.86
N LYS A 56 8.37 -1.30 -8.18
CA LYS A 56 8.60 -2.29 -7.11
C LYS A 56 8.87 -3.64 -7.74
N CYS A 57 9.68 -4.47 -7.08
CA CYS A 57 9.88 -5.84 -7.54
C CYS A 57 8.57 -6.63 -7.55
N CYS A 58 8.48 -7.61 -8.44
CA CYS A 58 7.35 -8.53 -8.46
C CYS A 58 7.29 -9.33 -7.15
N HIS A 59 6.12 -9.87 -6.83
CA HIS A 59 5.95 -10.70 -5.63
C HIS A 59 6.92 -11.89 -5.66
N GLY A 60 7.59 -12.17 -4.53
CA GLY A 60 8.64 -13.19 -4.46
C GLY A 60 10.07 -12.67 -4.70
N LEU A 61 10.23 -11.37 -4.94
CA LEU A 61 11.53 -10.73 -5.14
C LEU A 61 11.73 -9.57 -4.14
N ASP A 62 12.94 -9.47 -3.63
CA ASP A 62 13.42 -8.36 -2.81
C ASP A 62 14.09 -7.29 -3.66
N CYS A 63 14.02 -6.06 -3.16
CA CYS A 63 14.81 -4.94 -3.65
C CYS A 63 15.89 -4.62 -2.60
N PRO A 64 17.12 -5.17 -2.72
CA PRO A 64 18.17 -4.98 -1.75
C PRO A 64 18.57 -3.50 -1.68
N LEU A 65 19.12 -3.06 -0.55
CA LEU A 65 19.60 -1.68 -0.40
C LEU A 65 20.95 -1.52 -1.11
N ALA A 66 20.93 -1.02 -2.35
CA ALA A 66 22.11 -0.73 -3.16
C ALA A 66 21.96 0.62 -3.91
N PHE A 67 23.07 1.15 -4.45
CA PHE A 67 23.04 2.39 -5.23
C PHE A 67 22.14 2.27 -6.48
N ILE A 68 22.28 1.14 -7.18
CA ILE A 68 21.34 0.70 -8.22
C ILE A 68 20.86 -0.68 -7.79
N PRO A 69 19.70 -0.78 -7.13
CA PRO A 69 19.23 -2.04 -6.63
C PRO A 69 18.48 -2.79 -7.73
N TYR A 70 18.72 -4.10 -7.81
CA TYR A 70 18.06 -4.99 -8.77
C TYR A 70 17.18 -5.97 -8.02
N CYS A 71 16.07 -6.38 -8.62
CA CYS A 71 15.22 -7.38 -8.01
C CYS A 71 15.93 -8.74 -7.93
N GLU A 72 16.01 -9.29 -6.72
CA GLU A 72 16.61 -10.59 -6.45
C GLU A 72 15.63 -11.50 -5.72
N LYS A 73 15.74 -12.81 -5.88
CA LYS A 73 14.95 -13.75 -5.08
C LYS A 73 15.28 -13.61 -3.59
N TYR A 74 14.26 -13.73 -2.73
CA TYR A 74 14.42 -13.78 -1.28
C TYR A 74 15.55 -14.73 -0.88
N ARG A 75 16.68 -14.18 -0.42
CA ARG A 75 17.74 -14.95 0.24
C ARG A 75 17.37 -15.15 1.71
N GLY A 76 16.38 -15.98 1.97
CA GLY A 76 16.10 -16.43 3.35
C GLY A 76 14.64 -16.46 3.75
N ARG A 77 13.94 -17.52 3.33
CA ARG A 77 12.97 -18.25 4.16
C ARG A 77 12.76 -19.64 3.56
N ASN A 78 13.69 -20.55 3.83
CA ASN A 78 13.40 -21.99 3.76
C ASN A 78 12.79 -22.34 5.11
N ASP A 79 11.46 -22.39 5.18
CA ASP A 79 10.71 -23.20 6.16
C ASP A 79 10.04 -24.33 5.38
#